data_AF-A0A165QN07-F1
#
_entry.id   AF-A0A165QN07-F1
#
_cell.length_a   1.000
_cell.length_b   1.000
_cell.length_c   1.000
_cell.angle_alpha   90.00
_cell.angle_beta   90.00
_cell.angle_gamma   90.00
#
_symmetry.space_group_name_H-M   'P 1'
#
loop_
_entity.id
_entity.type
_entity.pdbx_description
1 polymer ?
#
loop_
_entity_poly.entity_id
_entity_poly.type
_entity_poly.pdbx_seq_one_letter_code
_entity_poly.pdbx_strand_id
1 'polypeptide(L)'
;MADVFLALSKVLRLCLLGYVALAVLYTTSCYVLSPLLVISQSALSFSASPWSHFSNLNHEAQVQVSDAPQEPSSDAVNLKALSLPVDPSDALWPADISAAAAPFCFPTSATLQRPMTARGAATPLQEATLLSKAFAGALHPTRIIPFYYRAAGAPDPDDVTITTLVTRNRFRVFRRLVEHYRGPVSVTVHIPFPAQAALAELSPGHPSVLALQRLHALYTSSPLFAKHVDVHLALSPFAASARSGDGEDEDEGEGEGGRQFNVWRNVARLFARTEFVMMLDVDFAVCTDWRGALREAIELAKASSVVSDEANEDTKAGLASRDVMQRLREGRAALVVPAFEYTNLEDGVDQRTFPVDKESLIRLAQAEPPKIAAFHANWAAGHNSTDYMRYFSIPPGSGEVYRVTHYQSAYEPYVIVSKRVSWCDERFTGYGANKAACLFEMYLSGVSFYVMADHFVIHQTHTYEEAARREERKYNRKLYADFKEEACLRYLFRYAHEGVLHTPRGFNVQEECKKLKGVARIAAQLLEHELNVQGKDAVSR
;
A
#
# COMPACT_ATOMS: atom_id res chain seq x y z
N MET A 1 6.47 -65.38 14.26
CA MET A 1 6.20 -63.94 14.03
C MET A 1 7.47 -63.09 14.05
N ALA A 2 8.35 -63.22 15.04
CA ALA A 2 9.56 -62.39 15.14
C ALA A 2 10.46 -62.41 13.88
N ASP A 3 10.72 -63.58 13.30
CA ASP A 3 11.61 -63.70 12.12
C ASP A 3 11.06 -63.00 10.86
N VAL A 4 9.74 -62.97 10.70
CA VAL A 4 9.08 -62.28 9.58
C VAL A 4 9.28 -60.76 9.71
N PHE A 5 9.15 -60.21 10.92
CA PHE A 5 9.46 -58.80 11.18
C PHE A 5 10.94 -58.47 10.97
N LEU A 6 11.85 -59.39 11.35
CA LEU A 6 13.28 -59.21 11.13
C LEU A 6 13.64 -59.23 9.63
N ALA A 7 12.98 -60.08 8.85
CA ALA A 7 13.13 -60.14 7.39
C ALA A 7 12.62 -58.86 6.71
N LEU A 8 11.40 -58.40 7.05
CA LEU A 8 10.85 -57.14 6.54
C LEU A 8 11.73 -55.93 6.89
N SER A 9 12.27 -55.87 8.11
CA SER A 9 13.20 -54.82 8.54
C SER A 9 14.49 -54.78 7.70
N LYS A 10 15.04 -55.97 7.35
CA LYS A 10 16.21 -56.07 6.46
C LYS A 10 15.90 -55.63 5.03
N VAL A 11 14.77 -56.04 4.47
CA VAL A 11 14.32 -55.62 3.13
C VAL A 11 14.12 -54.11 3.07
N LEU A 12 13.44 -53.52 4.06
CA LEU A 12 13.21 -52.07 4.11
C LEU A 12 14.52 -51.27 4.16
N ARG A 13 15.52 -51.73 4.95
CA ARG A 13 16.85 -51.10 5.02
C ARG A 13 17.62 -51.20 3.70
N LEU A 14 17.51 -52.34 2.98
CA LEU A 14 18.12 -52.50 1.66
C LEU A 14 17.48 -51.57 0.61
N CYS A 15 16.15 -51.45 0.60
CA CYS A 15 15.44 -50.50 -0.25
C CYS A 15 15.85 -49.04 0.05
N LEU A 16 15.99 -48.68 1.34
CA LEU A 16 16.41 -47.34 1.74
C LEU A 16 17.85 -47.03 1.29
N LEU A 17 18.77 -47.99 1.44
CA LEU A 17 20.16 -47.87 0.97
C LEU A 17 20.23 -47.74 -0.56
N GLY A 18 19.43 -48.53 -1.30
CA GLY A 18 19.33 -48.42 -2.75
C GLY A 18 18.81 -47.05 -3.22
N TYR A 19 17.78 -46.53 -2.55
CA TYR A 19 17.25 -45.18 -2.82
C TYR A 19 18.30 -44.09 -2.57
N VAL A 20 19.02 -44.14 -1.45
CA VAL A 20 20.10 -43.18 -1.14
C VAL A 20 21.24 -43.27 -2.16
N ALA A 21 21.65 -44.47 -2.58
CA ALA A 21 22.68 -44.64 -3.60
C ALA A 21 22.25 -44.07 -4.97
N LEU A 22 21.01 -44.29 -5.39
CA LEU A 22 20.43 -43.71 -6.60
C LEU A 22 20.34 -42.18 -6.54
N ALA A 23 19.92 -41.62 -5.40
CA ALA A 23 19.87 -40.16 -5.20
C ALA A 23 21.26 -39.52 -5.26
N VAL A 24 22.30 -40.16 -4.70
CA VAL A 24 23.69 -39.71 -4.79
C VAL A 24 24.23 -39.81 -6.22
N LEU A 25 23.94 -40.88 -6.97
CA LEU A 25 24.35 -41.02 -8.37
C LEU A 25 23.66 -40.00 -9.29
N TYR A 26 22.37 -39.74 -9.07
CA TYR A 26 21.61 -38.74 -9.83
C TYR A 26 22.16 -37.33 -9.58
N THR A 27 22.31 -36.94 -8.30
CA THR A 27 22.83 -35.61 -7.95
C THR A 27 24.27 -35.40 -8.40
N THR A 28 25.17 -36.39 -8.25
CA THR A 28 26.56 -36.25 -8.72
C THR A 28 26.67 -36.20 -10.25
N SER A 29 25.85 -36.95 -10.99
CA SER A 29 25.82 -36.86 -12.46
C SER A 29 25.41 -35.48 -12.96
N CYS A 30 24.43 -34.84 -12.31
CA CYS A 30 24.01 -33.47 -12.65
C CYS A 30 25.11 -32.42 -12.41
N TYR A 31 26.00 -32.62 -11.42
CA TYR A 31 27.11 -31.68 -11.16
C TYR A 31 28.32 -31.89 -12.08
N VAL A 32 28.60 -33.12 -12.52
CA VAL A 32 29.78 -33.41 -13.37
C VAL A 32 29.56 -33.03 -14.84
N LEU A 33 28.31 -33.04 -15.34
CA LEU A 33 28.01 -32.74 -16.75
C LEU A 33 27.70 -31.27 -17.06
N SER A 34 27.57 -30.41 -16.04
CA SER A 34 27.16 -29.01 -16.21
C SER A 34 28.19 -28.01 -16.79
N PRO A 35 29.53 -28.18 -16.71
CA PRO A 35 30.47 -27.12 -17.11
C PRO A 35 30.88 -27.11 -18.60
N LEU A 36 30.38 -28.02 -19.45
CA LEU A 36 30.91 -28.21 -20.83
C LEU A 36 30.11 -27.52 -21.96
N LEU A 37 29.09 -26.71 -21.66
CA LEU A 37 28.22 -26.09 -22.69
C LEU A 37 28.21 -24.55 -22.71
N VAL A 38 29.16 -23.88 -22.05
CA VAL A 38 29.21 -22.40 -21.95
C VAL A 38 30.33 -21.75 -22.79
N ILE A 39 31.08 -22.52 -23.61
CA ILE A 39 32.22 -22.00 -24.40
C ILE A 39 32.10 -22.33 -25.90
N SER A 40 31.03 -21.84 -26.53
CA SER A 40 30.96 -21.37 -27.94
C SER A 40 29.57 -20.73 -28.12
N GLN A 41 29.36 -19.57 -28.74
CA GLN A 41 30.14 -18.90 -29.78
C GLN A 41 30.22 -17.38 -29.53
N SER A 42 31.43 -16.86 -29.34
CA SER A 42 31.71 -15.41 -29.29
C SER A 42 32.88 -15.08 -30.23
N ALA A 43 32.69 -15.25 -31.54
CA ALA A 43 33.63 -14.77 -32.56
C ALA A 43 32.98 -14.71 -33.96
N LEU A 44 32.99 -13.49 -34.53
CA LEU A 44 32.86 -13.04 -35.93
C LEU A 44 32.07 -11.71 -35.88
N SER A 45 32.74 -10.57 -35.68
CA SER A 45 33.31 -9.71 -36.74
C SER A 45 32.24 -9.17 -37.70
N PHE A 46 32.16 -7.89 -38.09
CA PHE A 46 32.75 -6.59 -37.74
C PHE A 46 32.14 -5.63 -38.80
N SER A 47 31.94 -4.35 -38.50
CA SER A 47 31.77 -3.25 -39.49
C SER A 47 30.64 -3.32 -40.57
N ALA A 48 29.67 -2.41 -40.48
CA ALA A 48 29.53 -1.32 -41.46
C ALA A 48 28.65 -0.16 -40.93
N SER A 49 28.86 1.04 -41.48
CA SER A 49 28.30 2.33 -41.06
C SER A 49 26.95 2.67 -41.75
N PRO A 50 26.24 3.76 -41.36
CA PRO A 50 24.85 4.00 -41.74
C PRO A 50 24.65 4.88 -43.00
N TRP A 51 23.37 5.24 -43.26
CA TRP A 51 22.80 6.18 -44.26
C TRP A 51 22.29 5.57 -45.58
N SER A 52 20.96 5.55 -45.77
CA SER A 52 20.32 6.00 -47.02
C SER A 52 18.77 6.06 -46.96
N HIS A 53 18.23 7.24 -47.23
CA HIS A 53 17.00 7.55 -47.98
C HIS A 53 15.58 7.13 -47.54
N PHE A 54 14.79 8.17 -47.25
CA PHE A 54 13.37 8.34 -47.62
C PHE A 54 13.03 7.82 -49.03
N SER A 55 11.85 7.20 -49.21
CA SER A 55 10.83 7.69 -50.19
C SER A 55 9.50 6.89 -50.21
N ASN A 56 8.40 7.64 -50.34
CA ASN A 56 7.13 7.35 -51.05
C ASN A 56 6.12 6.27 -50.58
N LEU A 57 5.05 6.78 -49.95
CA LEU A 57 3.64 6.75 -50.42
C LEU A 57 3.26 5.89 -51.64
N ASN A 58 2.24 5.04 -51.46
CA ASN A 58 0.94 4.99 -52.16
C ASN A 58 0.11 3.86 -51.48
N HIS A 59 -1.05 4.07 -50.87
CA HIS A 59 -2.35 4.52 -51.41
C HIS A 59 -3.01 3.52 -52.37
N GLU A 60 -3.91 2.70 -51.84
CA GLU A 60 -5.13 2.25 -52.53
C GLU A 60 -6.17 1.78 -51.51
N ALA A 61 -7.45 2.04 -51.79
CA ALA A 61 -8.57 1.74 -50.90
C ALA A 61 -9.76 1.25 -51.74
N GLN A 62 -10.49 0.25 -51.26
CA GLN A 62 -11.82 -0.08 -51.79
C GLN A 62 -12.80 -0.42 -50.66
N VAL A 63 -14.01 0.09 -50.81
CA VAL A 63 -15.16 -0.05 -49.92
C VAL A 63 -16.31 -0.62 -50.74
N GLN A 64 -17.09 -1.55 -50.18
CA GLN A 64 -18.43 -1.86 -50.67
C GLN A 64 -19.41 -2.02 -49.50
N VAL A 65 -20.67 -1.63 -49.74
CA VAL A 65 -21.78 -1.48 -48.79
C VAL A 65 -23.05 -2.07 -49.42
N SER A 66 -23.92 -2.71 -48.64
CA SER A 66 -25.29 -3.09 -49.08
C SER A 66 -26.27 -3.47 -47.94
N ASP A 67 -27.52 -3.05 -48.07
CA ASP A 67 -28.68 -3.11 -47.13
C ASP A 67 -29.78 -4.13 -47.54
N ALA A 68 -30.76 -4.59 -46.73
CA ALA A 68 -30.93 -4.51 -45.25
C ALA A 68 -31.76 -5.68 -44.60
N PRO A 69 -33.11 -5.67 -44.41
CA PRO A 69 -33.63 -5.95 -43.06
C PRO A 69 -34.74 -7.03 -42.88
N GLN A 70 -34.79 -7.70 -41.70
CA GLN A 70 -35.97 -7.82 -40.79
C GLN A 70 -35.69 -8.62 -39.49
N GLU A 71 -36.62 -8.55 -38.52
CA GLU A 71 -36.54 -8.82 -37.06
C GLU A 71 -36.85 -10.29 -36.60
N PRO A 72 -37.11 -10.62 -35.29
CA PRO A 72 -36.24 -10.56 -34.09
C PRO A 72 -36.22 -11.88 -33.25
N SER A 73 -35.22 -12.10 -32.37
CA SER A 73 -35.38 -12.81 -31.06
C SER A 73 -34.07 -13.03 -30.25
N SER A 74 -34.24 -13.15 -28.93
CA SER A 74 -33.32 -13.60 -27.84
C SER A 74 -32.06 -12.77 -27.52
N ASP A 75 -32.12 -12.06 -26.38
CA ASP A 75 -31.03 -11.24 -25.83
C ASP A 75 -29.88 -12.06 -25.22
N ALA A 76 -28.99 -12.57 -26.07
CA ALA A 76 -27.61 -12.84 -25.67
C ALA A 76 -26.81 -11.52 -25.76
N VAL A 77 -26.30 -11.03 -24.62
CA VAL A 77 -25.51 -9.78 -24.58
C VAL A 77 -24.27 -9.93 -25.47
N ASN A 78 -24.29 -9.24 -26.62
CA ASN A 78 -23.24 -9.36 -27.62
C ASN A 78 -21.97 -8.62 -27.16
N LEU A 79 -21.05 -9.39 -26.56
CA LEU A 79 -19.77 -8.92 -26.00
C LEU A 79 -18.84 -8.22 -27.01
N LYS A 80 -19.14 -8.24 -28.31
CA LYS A 80 -18.40 -7.49 -29.35
C LYS A 80 -18.89 -6.04 -29.54
N ALA A 81 -20.03 -5.66 -28.95
CA ALA A 81 -20.64 -4.34 -29.14
C ALA A 81 -20.31 -3.32 -28.02
N LEU A 82 -19.59 -3.74 -26.98
CA LEU A 82 -19.02 -2.80 -26.00
C LEU A 82 -17.80 -2.12 -26.62
N SER A 83 -18.02 -0.98 -27.27
CA SER A 83 -16.96 -0.05 -27.64
C SER A 83 -16.29 0.48 -26.37
N LEU A 84 -15.24 -0.22 -25.95
CA LEU A 84 -14.23 0.34 -25.05
C LEU A 84 -13.81 1.72 -25.62
N PRO A 85 -13.68 2.78 -24.80
CA PRO A 85 -13.06 4.05 -25.20
C PRO A 85 -11.58 3.95 -25.59
N VAL A 86 -11.08 2.72 -25.71
CA VAL A 86 -9.76 2.30 -26.13
C VAL A 86 -10.01 1.18 -27.14
N ASP A 87 -9.91 1.50 -28.43
CA ASP A 87 -10.04 0.49 -29.48
C ASP A 87 -8.89 -0.53 -29.32
N PRO A 88 -9.18 -1.84 -29.12
CA PRO A 88 -8.16 -2.86 -28.96
C PRO A 88 -7.37 -3.16 -30.25
N SER A 89 -7.72 -2.53 -31.37
CA SER A 89 -7.02 -2.58 -32.66
C SER A 89 -6.33 -1.26 -33.05
N ASP A 90 -6.57 -0.15 -32.36
CA ASP A 90 -5.83 1.10 -32.59
C ASP A 90 -4.42 1.00 -32.01
N ALA A 91 -3.44 0.85 -32.91
CA ALA A 91 -2.18 1.58 -33.12
C ALA A 91 -1.52 2.47 -32.01
N LEU A 92 -1.94 2.43 -30.75
CA LEU A 92 -1.45 3.24 -29.62
C LEU A 92 -0.97 2.40 -28.42
N TRP A 93 -0.96 1.07 -28.54
CA TRP A 93 -0.10 0.21 -27.71
C TRP A 93 1.18 -0.10 -28.51
N PRO A 94 2.31 0.56 -28.25
CA PRO A 94 3.58 0.15 -28.85
C PRO A 94 3.97 -1.22 -28.26
N ALA A 95 4.69 -2.03 -29.05
CA ALA A 95 5.26 -3.30 -28.59
C ALA A 95 6.10 -3.12 -27.31
N ASP A 96 6.70 -1.93 -27.15
CA ASP A 96 7.16 -1.42 -25.87
C ASP A 96 6.09 -0.58 -25.18
N ILE A 97 5.44 -1.11 -24.13
CA ILE A 97 4.95 -0.27 -23.03
C ILE A 97 6.19 0.20 -22.25
N SER A 98 6.99 1.06 -22.90
CA SER A 98 7.98 1.89 -22.21
C SER A 98 7.19 2.81 -21.30
N ALA A 99 7.48 2.71 -20.00
CA ALA A 99 7.20 3.79 -19.08
C ALA A 99 7.71 5.11 -19.68
N ALA A 100 6.95 6.20 -19.53
CA ALA A 100 6.80 7.24 -20.54
C ALA A 100 8.11 7.62 -21.25
N ALA A 101 8.11 7.60 -22.59
CA ALA A 101 9.26 8.04 -23.39
C ALA A 101 9.63 9.51 -23.14
N ALA A 102 8.73 10.28 -22.52
CA ALA A 102 9.04 11.54 -21.87
C ALA A 102 9.79 11.28 -20.54
N PRO A 103 11.09 11.60 -20.43
CA PRO A 103 11.84 11.36 -19.21
C PRO A 103 11.34 12.22 -18.05
N PHE A 104 11.40 11.68 -16.84
CA PHE A 104 11.22 12.46 -15.62
C PHE A 104 12.43 13.37 -15.41
N CYS A 105 12.27 14.65 -15.76
CA CYS A 105 13.27 15.68 -15.48
C CYS A 105 13.14 16.15 -14.03
N PHE A 106 14.06 15.71 -13.17
CA PHE A 106 14.21 16.31 -11.85
C PHE A 106 14.80 17.73 -11.96
N PRO A 107 14.20 18.75 -11.33
CA PRO A 107 14.85 20.04 -11.22
C PRO A 107 16.13 19.89 -10.39
N THR A 108 17.26 20.41 -10.90
CA THR A 108 18.51 20.44 -10.15
C THR A 108 18.32 21.23 -8.85
N SER A 109 18.64 20.61 -7.72
CA SER A 109 18.56 21.27 -6.41
C SER A 109 19.38 22.57 -6.38
N ALA A 110 18.85 23.60 -5.71
CA ALA A 110 19.47 24.93 -5.62
C ALA A 110 20.90 24.92 -5.06
N THR A 111 21.28 23.86 -4.34
CA THR A 111 22.63 23.63 -3.79
C THR A 111 23.75 23.54 -4.83
N LEU A 112 23.43 23.41 -6.13
CA LEU A 112 24.40 23.30 -7.23
C LEU A 112 24.64 24.62 -7.99
N GLN A 113 24.09 25.76 -7.54
CA GLN A 113 24.25 27.06 -8.19
C GLN A 113 25.44 27.89 -7.64
N ARG A 114 26.69 27.45 -7.89
CA ARG A 114 27.88 28.33 -7.94
C ARG A 114 29.08 27.62 -8.61
N PRO A 115 30.01 28.36 -9.26
CA PRO A 115 29.76 28.71 -10.65
C PRO A 115 30.88 28.25 -11.58
N MET A 116 30.66 27.17 -12.32
CA MET A 116 31.30 26.94 -13.62
C MET A 116 30.42 26.01 -14.45
N THR A 117 30.38 26.25 -15.77
CA THR A 117 29.51 25.62 -16.78
C THR A 117 27.99 25.83 -16.61
N ALA A 118 27.45 26.80 -17.35
CA ALA A 118 26.02 26.93 -17.60
C ALA A 118 25.51 25.84 -18.58
N ARG A 119 25.55 24.58 -18.15
CA ARG A 119 24.93 23.41 -18.82
C ARG A 119 24.42 22.40 -17.78
N GLY A 120 23.65 22.88 -16.81
CA GLY A 120 22.81 22.04 -15.94
C GLY A 120 21.63 21.47 -16.70
N ALA A 121 21.89 20.61 -17.70
CA ALA A 121 20.83 19.86 -18.37
C ALA A 121 20.24 18.86 -17.37
N ALA A 122 18.92 18.87 -17.19
CA ALA A 122 18.24 17.88 -16.37
C ALA A 122 18.53 16.48 -16.93
N THR A 123 19.15 15.60 -16.14
CA THR A 123 19.44 14.24 -16.58
C THR A 123 18.13 13.49 -16.82
N PRO A 124 17.84 13.04 -18.05
CA PRO A 124 16.59 12.36 -18.35
C PRO A 124 16.57 10.98 -17.68
N LEU A 125 15.67 10.76 -16.73
CA LEU A 125 15.45 9.44 -16.13
C LEU A 125 14.19 8.80 -16.71
N GLN A 126 14.32 7.58 -17.26
CA GLN A 126 13.16 6.81 -17.70
C GLN A 126 12.30 6.46 -16.48
N GLU A 127 10.98 6.58 -16.61
CA GLU A 127 10.02 6.29 -15.54
C GLU A 127 10.21 4.85 -14.98
N ALA A 128 10.47 3.85 -15.83
CA ALA A 128 10.73 2.48 -15.39
C ALA A 128 11.95 2.38 -14.45
N THR A 129 13.02 3.14 -14.74
CA THR A 129 14.20 3.23 -13.88
C THR A 129 13.87 3.96 -12.57
N LEU A 130 13.05 5.02 -12.61
CA LEU A 130 12.59 5.69 -11.40
C LEU A 130 11.78 4.74 -10.49
N LEU A 131 10.78 4.04 -11.05
CA LEU A 131 9.90 3.17 -10.28
C LEU A 131 10.63 1.94 -9.73
N SER A 132 11.52 1.32 -10.50
CA SER A 132 12.35 0.21 -10.02
C SER A 132 13.36 0.60 -8.93
N LYS A 133 13.69 1.90 -8.79
CA LYS A 133 14.46 2.43 -7.66
C LYS A 133 13.59 2.92 -6.51
N ALA A 134 12.39 3.42 -6.78
CA ALA A 134 11.43 3.83 -5.76
C ALA A 134 10.89 2.65 -4.94
N PHE A 135 10.64 1.51 -5.60
CA PHE A 135 10.11 0.28 -4.99
C PHE A 135 11.17 -0.83 -4.91
N ALA A 136 12.43 -0.46 -4.65
CA ALA A 136 13.57 -1.39 -4.65
C ALA A 136 13.58 -2.35 -3.44
N GLY A 137 12.71 -2.15 -2.45
CA GLY A 137 12.53 -3.06 -1.31
C GLY A 137 11.49 -4.16 -1.56
N ALA A 138 10.78 -4.12 -2.69
CA ALA A 138 9.79 -5.12 -3.07
C ALA A 138 10.42 -6.52 -3.18
N LEU A 139 9.88 -7.49 -2.44
CA LEU A 139 10.39 -8.86 -2.43
C LEU A 139 10.22 -9.58 -3.79
N HIS A 140 9.25 -9.16 -4.60
CA HIS A 140 8.94 -9.76 -5.89
C HIS A 140 8.87 -8.73 -7.01
N PRO A 141 9.27 -9.07 -8.25
CA PRO A 141 9.12 -8.20 -9.41
C PRO A 141 7.66 -7.76 -9.58
N THR A 142 7.44 -6.45 -9.49
CA THR A 142 6.14 -5.82 -9.64
C THR A 142 6.26 -4.68 -10.64
N ARG A 143 5.59 -4.81 -11.78
CA ARG A 143 5.49 -3.76 -12.78
C ARG A 143 4.36 -2.81 -12.38
N ILE A 144 4.73 -1.58 -12.02
CA ILE A 144 3.78 -0.51 -11.71
C ILE A 144 3.47 0.26 -12.99
N ILE A 145 2.17 0.46 -13.27
CA ILE A 145 1.68 1.36 -14.31
C ILE A 145 0.83 2.44 -13.61
N PRO A 146 1.39 3.62 -13.33
CA PRO A 146 0.65 4.68 -12.65
C PRO A 146 -0.34 5.37 -13.60
N PHE A 147 -1.43 5.88 -13.04
CA PHE A 147 -2.44 6.64 -13.78
C PHE A 147 -3.01 5.89 -15.01
N TYR A 148 -3.09 4.55 -14.93
CA TYR A 148 -3.74 3.70 -15.93
C TYR A 148 -5.17 4.18 -16.23
N TYR A 149 -5.86 4.64 -15.18
CA TYR A 149 -6.85 5.70 -15.32
C TYR A 149 -6.44 6.88 -14.46
N ARG A 150 -6.60 8.09 -15.01
CA ARG A 150 -6.37 9.35 -14.30
C ARG A 150 -7.70 10.09 -14.19
N ALA A 151 -8.07 10.49 -12.98
CA ALA A 151 -9.27 11.28 -12.78
C ALA A 151 -9.12 12.69 -13.37
N ALA A 152 -10.12 13.09 -14.16
CA ALA A 152 -10.18 14.38 -14.85
C ALA A 152 -10.29 15.57 -13.88
N GLY A 153 -10.83 15.36 -12.68
CA GLY A 153 -10.84 16.38 -11.63
C GLY A 153 -9.42 16.70 -11.16
N ALA A 154 -9.08 17.98 -11.07
CA ALA A 154 -7.93 18.45 -10.32
C ALA A 154 -8.36 18.63 -8.85
N PRO A 155 -7.84 17.84 -7.89
CA PRO A 155 -8.16 18.06 -6.48
C PRO A 155 -7.45 19.31 -5.95
N ASP A 156 -8.04 19.92 -4.93
CA ASP A 156 -7.40 20.94 -4.12
C ASP A 156 -6.19 20.31 -3.39
N PRO A 157 -4.97 20.89 -3.45
CA PRO A 157 -3.79 20.34 -2.78
C PRO A 157 -3.98 20.08 -1.28
N ASP A 158 -4.85 20.82 -0.60
CA ASP A 158 -5.15 20.67 0.82
C ASP A 158 -6.36 19.75 1.11
N ASP A 159 -6.95 19.14 0.07
CA ASP A 159 -7.96 18.09 0.23
C ASP A 159 -7.31 16.77 0.74
N VAL A 160 -8.14 15.79 1.10
CA VAL A 160 -7.66 14.46 1.49
C VAL A 160 -7.87 13.48 0.34
N THR A 161 -6.83 12.72 -0.02
CA THR A 161 -6.98 11.57 -0.93
C THR A 161 -7.11 10.30 -0.09
N ILE A 162 -8.15 9.48 -0.30
CA ILE A 162 -8.12 8.09 0.20
C ILE A 162 -7.07 7.32 -0.60
N THR A 163 -6.08 6.77 0.10
CA THR A 163 -5.13 5.81 -0.45
C THR A 163 -5.56 4.41 -0.05
N THR A 164 -5.84 3.58 -1.05
CA THR A 164 -6.34 2.22 -0.83
C THR A 164 -5.75 1.22 -1.82
N LEU A 165 -5.94 -0.07 -1.55
CA LEU A 165 -5.51 -1.17 -2.41
C LEU A 165 -6.67 -2.13 -2.62
N VAL A 166 -6.79 -2.67 -3.84
CA VAL A 166 -7.99 -3.41 -4.28
C VAL A 166 -7.58 -4.57 -5.19
N THR A 167 -8.08 -5.76 -4.85
CA THR A 167 -8.01 -6.99 -5.65
C THR A 167 -9.32 -7.19 -6.42
N ARG A 168 -9.31 -8.05 -7.45
CA ARG A 168 -10.46 -8.28 -8.37
C ARG A 168 -11.79 -8.59 -7.66
N ASN A 169 -11.75 -9.34 -6.56
CA ASN A 169 -12.92 -9.71 -5.76
C ASN A 169 -13.53 -8.53 -4.95
N ARG A 170 -12.81 -7.42 -4.76
CA ARG A 170 -13.25 -6.26 -3.96
C ARG A 170 -13.88 -5.12 -4.77
N PHE A 171 -13.98 -5.23 -6.10
CA PHE A 171 -14.52 -4.18 -6.98
C PHE A 171 -15.93 -3.70 -6.59
N ARG A 172 -16.80 -4.58 -6.09
CA ARG A 172 -18.15 -4.21 -5.60
C ARG A 172 -18.09 -3.30 -4.36
N VAL A 173 -17.16 -3.56 -3.44
CA VAL A 173 -16.97 -2.75 -2.23
C VAL A 173 -16.30 -1.43 -2.60
N PHE A 174 -15.30 -1.47 -3.47
CA PHE A 174 -14.61 -0.28 -3.96
C PHE A 174 -15.56 0.72 -4.65
N ARG A 175 -16.53 0.23 -5.43
CA ARG A 175 -17.60 1.08 -6.00
C ARG A 175 -18.35 1.88 -4.93
N ARG A 176 -18.75 1.21 -3.83
CA ARG A 176 -19.49 1.87 -2.73
C ARG A 176 -18.64 2.94 -2.04
N LEU A 177 -17.36 2.64 -1.81
CA LEU A 177 -16.41 3.61 -1.24
C LEU A 177 -16.34 4.89 -2.09
N VAL A 178 -16.25 4.77 -3.41
CA VAL A 178 -16.22 5.91 -4.34
C VAL A 178 -17.58 6.66 -4.37
N GLU A 179 -18.69 5.93 -4.40
CA GLU A 179 -20.05 6.49 -4.42
C GLU A 179 -20.41 7.25 -3.12
N HIS A 180 -19.87 6.81 -1.98
CA HIS A 180 -20.05 7.46 -0.68
C HIS A 180 -19.06 8.61 -0.45
N TYR A 181 -17.76 8.38 -0.66
CA TYR A 181 -16.71 9.35 -0.32
C TYR A 181 -16.73 10.62 -1.18
N ARG A 182 -17.01 10.48 -2.49
CA ARG A 182 -17.13 11.61 -3.45
C ARG A 182 -15.97 12.62 -3.35
N GLY A 183 -14.77 12.09 -3.10
CA GLY A 183 -13.53 12.82 -2.93
C GLY A 183 -12.37 12.09 -3.62
N PRO A 184 -11.18 12.71 -3.66
CA PRO A 184 -10.04 12.15 -4.37
C PRO A 184 -9.68 10.75 -3.85
N VAL A 185 -9.48 9.79 -4.76
CA VAL A 185 -9.04 8.44 -4.41
C VAL A 185 -7.84 8.09 -5.29
N SER A 186 -6.77 7.60 -4.67
CA SER A 186 -5.71 6.90 -5.38
C SER A 186 -5.72 5.44 -4.97
N VAL A 187 -5.94 4.56 -5.93
CA VAL A 187 -6.05 3.11 -5.70
C VAL A 187 -4.95 2.37 -6.44
N THR A 188 -4.27 1.47 -5.73
CA THR A 188 -3.46 0.43 -6.39
C THR A 188 -4.33 -0.79 -6.63
N VAL A 189 -4.51 -1.16 -7.89
CA VAL A 189 -5.21 -2.39 -8.28
C VAL A 189 -4.19 -3.45 -8.65
N HIS A 190 -4.16 -4.55 -7.89
CA HIS A 190 -3.33 -5.70 -8.23
C HIS A 190 -4.03 -6.56 -9.28
N ILE A 191 -3.28 -6.93 -10.33
CA ILE A 191 -3.71 -7.90 -11.33
C ILE A 191 -2.55 -8.88 -11.55
N PRO A 192 -2.73 -10.17 -11.29
CA PRO A 192 -1.74 -11.17 -11.65
C PRO A 192 -1.51 -11.18 -13.16
N PHE A 193 -0.25 -11.18 -13.58
CA PHE A 193 0.13 -10.97 -14.97
C PHE A 193 1.48 -11.63 -15.28
N PRO A 194 1.59 -12.57 -16.25
CA PRO A 194 2.83 -13.29 -16.52
C PRO A 194 4.00 -12.34 -16.84
N ALA A 195 5.19 -12.61 -16.30
CA ALA A 195 6.31 -11.64 -16.30
C ALA A 195 6.90 -11.35 -17.68
N GLN A 196 6.60 -12.16 -18.70
CA GLN A 196 7.14 -12.06 -20.05
C GLN A 196 6.08 -11.99 -21.14
N ALA A 197 4.79 -12.04 -20.80
CA ALA A 197 3.72 -11.97 -21.80
C ALA A 197 3.38 -10.52 -22.17
N ALA A 198 3.11 -10.24 -23.44
CA ALA A 198 2.37 -9.06 -23.83
C ALA A 198 0.86 -9.27 -23.61
N LEU A 199 0.10 -8.21 -23.35
CA LEU A 199 -1.38 -8.32 -23.22
C LEU A 199 -2.02 -8.91 -24.49
N ALA A 200 -1.46 -8.61 -25.67
CA ALA A 200 -1.89 -9.11 -26.96
C ALA A 200 -1.61 -10.61 -27.19
N GLU A 201 -0.71 -11.22 -26.40
CA GLU A 201 -0.41 -12.66 -26.47
C GLU A 201 -1.35 -13.49 -25.57
N LEU A 202 -2.04 -12.84 -24.63
CA LEU A 202 -2.99 -13.49 -23.74
C LEU A 202 -4.33 -13.72 -24.45
N SER A 203 -4.91 -14.91 -24.25
CA SER A 203 -6.23 -15.21 -24.80
C SER A 203 -7.31 -14.31 -24.17
N PRO A 204 -8.41 -13.99 -24.89
CA PRO A 204 -9.48 -13.14 -24.35
C PRO A 204 -10.12 -13.65 -23.05
N GLY A 205 -10.06 -14.97 -22.80
CA GLY A 205 -10.53 -15.60 -21.57
C GLY A 205 -9.49 -15.68 -20.44
N HIS A 206 -8.27 -15.18 -20.63
CA HIS A 206 -7.21 -15.26 -19.62
C HIS A 206 -7.59 -14.47 -18.35
N PRO A 207 -7.36 -14.99 -17.12
CA PRO A 207 -7.79 -14.34 -15.88
C PRO A 207 -7.38 -12.88 -15.72
N SER A 208 -6.18 -12.51 -16.20
CA SER A 208 -5.68 -11.14 -16.23
C SER A 208 -6.44 -10.21 -17.19
N VAL A 209 -6.81 -10.72 -18.36
CA VAL A 209 -7.60 -9.97 -19.37
C VAL A 209 -9.01 -9.74 -18.83
N LEU A 210 -9.63 -10.77 -18.25
CA LEU A 210 -10.92 -10.66 -17.57
C LEU A 210 -10.87 -9.70 -16.37
N ALA A 211 -9.75 -9.65 -15.63
CA ALA A 211 -9.56 -8.68 -14.54
C ALA A 211 -9.51 -7.24 -15.05
N LEU A 212 -8.79 -6.98 -16.14
CA LEU A 212 -8.72 -5.67 -16.80
C LEU A 212 -10.07 -5.24 -17.38
N GLN A 213 -10.81 -6.15 -18.02
CA GLN A 213 -12.17 -5.88 -18.51
C GLN A 213 -13.13 -5.54 -17.36
N ARG A 214 -13.10 -6.30 -16.25
CA ARG A 214 -13.89 -6.01 -15.04
C ARG A 214 -13.50 -4.67 -14.41
N LEU A 215 -12.22 -4.30 -14.43
CA LEU A 215 -11.73 -3.00 -13.95
C LEU A 215 -12.22 -1.85 -14.84
N HIS A 216 -12.21 -2.03 -16.16
CA HIS A 216 -12.75 -1.06 -17.10
C HIS A 216 -14.26 -0.86 -16.86
N ALA A 217 -15.04 -1.94 -16.81
CA ALA A 217 -16.46 -1.91 -16.53
C ALA A 217 -16.79 -1.27 -15.16
N LEU A 218 -15.93 -1.46 -14.15
CA LEU A 218 -16.03 -0.76 -12.87
C LEU A 218 -15.81 0.75 -13.05
N TYR A 219 -14.72 1.15 -13.72
CA TYR A 219 -14.37 2.56 -13.91
C TYR A 219 -15.41 3.34 -14.72
N THR A 220 -16.04 2.69 -15.71
CA THR A 220 -17.13 3.29 -16.49
C THR A 220 -18.51 3.18 -15.84
N SER A 221 -18.66 2.42 -14.74
CA SER A 221 -19.96 2.20 -14.08
C SER A 221 -20.55 3.44 -13.37
N SER A 222 -19.75 4.49 -13.14
CA SER A 222 -20.20 5.73 -12.51
C SER A 222 -19.28 6.90 -12.88
N PRO A 223 -19.83 8.10 -13.20
CA PRO A 223 -19.01 9.28 -13.53
C PRO A 223 -18.14 9.75 -12.35
N LEU A 224 -18.41 9.28 -11.12
CA LEU A 224 -17.58 9.57 -9.95
C LEU A 224 -16.16 8.98 -10.08
N PHE A 225 -15.99 7.84 -10.77
CA PHE A 225 -14.67 7.27 -11.03
C PHE A 225 -13.83 8.18 -11.92
N ALA A 226 -14.35 8.52 -13.11
CA ALA A 226 -13.70 9.46 -14.03
C ALA A 226 -13.42 10.84 -13.41
N LYS A 227 -14.24 11.28 -12.44
CA LYS A 227 -14.08 12.57 -11.76
C LYS A 227 -13.05 12.55 -10.62
N HIS A 228 -12.94 11.45 -9.86
CA HIS A 228 -12.26 11.43 -8.56
C HIS A 228 -11.23 10.31 -8.34
N VAL A 229 -11.24 9.24 -9.13
CA VAL A 229 -10.39 8.06 -8.92
C VAL A 229 -9.21 8.01 -9.89
N ASP A 230 -8.00 8.06 -9.33
CA ASP A 230 -6.75 7.69 -9.99
C ASP A 230 -6.44 6.20 -9.74
N VAL A 231 -6.21 5.44 -10.81
CA VAL A 231 -5.96 3.99 -10.77
C VAL A 231 -4.52 3.70 -11.17
N HIS A 232 -3.80 2.97 -10.33
CA HIS A 232 -2.42 2.53 -10.56
C HIS A 232 -2.43 1.00 -10.61
N LEU A 233 -1.97 0.40 -11.70
CA LEU A 233 -1.87 -1.06 -11.78
C LEU A 233 -0.58 -1.55 -11.13
N ALA A 234 -0.69 -2.60 -10.32
CA ALA A 234 0.43 -3.42 -9.87
C ALA A 234 0.32 -4.79 -10.55
N LEU A 235 1.19 -5.05 -11.52
CA LEU A 235 1.23 -6.30 -12.27
C LEU A 235 2.38 -7.17 -11.75
N SER A 236 2.10 -8.40 -11.33
CA SER A 236 3.13 -9.35 -10.88
C SER A 236 2.85 -10.78 -11.38
N PRO A 237 3.89 -11.60 -11.65
CA PRO A 237 3.72 -12.95 -12.20
C PRO A 237 3.16 -13.96 -11.19
N PHE A 238 3.05 -13.59 -9.92
CA PHE A 238 2.68 -14.50 -8.85
C PHE A 238 1.16 -14.47 -8.59
N ALA A 239 0.40 -15.23 -9.38
CA ALA A 239 -0.82 -15.89 -8.91
C ALA A 239 -0.98 -17.28 -9.53
N ALA A 240 -0.22 -18.22 -8.97
CA ALA A 240 -0.53 -19.65 -8.88
C ALA A 240 0.52 -20.21 -7.90
N SER A 241 0.19 -21.00 -6.89
CA SER A 241 -1.13 -21.47 -6.45
C SER A 241 -1.11 -21.62 -4.92
N ALA A 242 -2.21 -21.31 -4.23
CA ALA A 242 -2.52 -22.08 -3.04
C ALA A 242 -2.62 -23.55 -3.50
N ARG A 243 -1.91 -24.46 -2.82
CA ARG A 243 -1.75 -25.86 -3.27
C ARG A 243 -3.08 -26.45 -3.71
N SER A 244 -3.09 -27.17 -4.83
CA SER A 244 -4.19 -28.01 -5.27
C SER A 244 -4.54 -29.04 -4.19
N GLY A 245 -5.49 -28.70 -3.33
CA GLY A 245 -6.37 -29.66 -2.69
C GLY A 245 -7.59 -29.84 -3.59
N ASP A 246 -8.11 -31.06 -3.68
CA ASP A 246 -9.16 -31.46 -4.62
C ASP A 246 -10.57 -30.97 -4.18
N GLY A 247 -10.70 -29.67 -3.91
CA GLY A 247 -11.96 -29.00 -3.57
C GLY A 247 -12.50 -28.19 -4.75
N GLU A 248 -13.80 -28.28 -5.00
CA GLU A 248 -14.52 -27.63 -6.11
C GLU A 248 -14.76 -26.10 -5.90
N ASP A 249 -13.98 -25.46 -5.03
CA ASP A 249 -14.08 -24.03 -4.76
C ASP A 249 -13.32 -23.22 -5.84
N GLU A 250 -14.04 -22.60 -6.78
CA GLU A 250 -13.51 -21.85 -7.93
C GLU A 250 -12.69 -20.57 -7.59
N ASP A 251 -12.42 -20.28 -6.32
CA ASP A 251 -11.62 -19.11 -5.94
C ASP A 251 -10.13 -19.47 -5.95
N GLU A 252 -9.49 -19.25 -7.11
CA GLU A 252 -8.05 -19.43 -7.34
C GLU A 252 -7.22 -18.60 -6.34
N GLY A 253 -6.93 -19.20 -5.19
CA GLY A 253 -6.25 -18.52 -4.09
C GLY A 253 -4.94 -17.88 -4.52
N GLU A 254 -4.91 -16.54 -4.48
CA GLU A 254 -3.72 -15.71 -4.64
C GLU A 254 -2.57 -16.28 -3.79
N GLY A 255 -1.54 -16.81 -4.46
CA GLY A 255 -0.48 -17.59 -3.83
C GLY A 255 0.40 -16.79 -2.86
N GLU A 256 1.13 -17.53 -2.02
CA GLU A 256 2.14 -16.99 -1.10
C GLU A 256 3.15 -16.10 -1.86
N GLY A 257 3.28 -14.84 -1.44
CA GLY A 257 4.15 -13.83 -2.08
C GLY A 257 3.46 -12.89 -3.09
N GLY A 258 2.27 -13.21 -3.61
CA GLY A 258 1.55 -12.33 -4.55
C GLY A 258 1.15 -10.98 -3.94
N ARG A 259 0.70 -11.00 -2.67
CA ARG A 259 0.16 -9.87 -1.91
C ARG A 259 1.21 -8.89 -1.39
N GLN A 260 1.74 -8.01 -2.22
CA GLN A 260 2.73 -7.01 -1.81
C GLN A 260 2.08 -5.73 -1.25
N PHE A 261 1.28 -5.87 -0.19
CA PHE A 261 0.43 -4.80 0.34
C PHE A 261 1.17 -3.49 0.64
N ASN A 262 2.39 -3.54 1.19
CA ASN A 262 3.13 -2.31 1.51
C ASN A 262 3.70 -1.61 0.27
N VAL A 263 4.10 -2.35 -0.77
CA VAL A 263 4.40 -1.77 -2.09
C VAL A 263 3.15 -1.06 -2.63
N TRP A 264 1.99 -1.72 -2.56
CA TRP A 264 0.74 -1.15 -3.09
C TRP A 264 0.27 0.10 -2.32
N ARG A 265 0.48 0.15 -0.99
CA ARG A 265 0.29 1.36 -0.16
C ARG A 265 1.24 2.47 -0.57
N ASN A 266 2.53 2.17 -0.76
CA ASN A 266 3.52 3.15 -1.20
C ASN A 266 3.16 3.70 -2.59
N VAL A 267 2.71 2.86 -3.54
CA VAL A 267 2.25 3.27 -4.89
C VAL A 267 1.08 4.25 -4.80
N ALA A 268 -0.02 3.87 -4.14
CA ALA A 268 -1.20 4.72 -4.00
C ALA A 268 -0.85 6.06 -3.34
N ARG A 269 -0.05 6.03 -2.27
CA ARG A 269 0.41 7.26 -1.61
C ARG A 269 1.33 8.09 -2.49
N LEU A 270 2.27 7.50 -3.22
CA LEU A 270 3.22 8.22 -4.07
C LEU A 270 2.49 9.06 -5.12
N PHE A 271 1.47 8.47 -5.75
CA PHE A 271 0.73 9.11 -6.84
C PHE A 271 -0.54 9.89 -6.44
N ALA A 272 -0.99 9.78 -5.19
CA ALA A 272 -2.04 10.65 -4.64
C ALA A 272 -1.73 12.14 -4.91
N ARG A 273 -2.71 12.91 -5.36
CA ARG A 273 -2.49 14.28 -5.89
C ARG A 273 -2.66 15.41 -4.86
N THR A 274 -2.93 15.07 -3.60
CA THR A 274 -3.09 16.01 -2.47
C THR A 274 -1.93 15.88 -1.48
N GLU A 275 -1.71 16.88 -0.62
CA GLU A 275 -0.72 16.82 0.47
C GLU A 275 -1.15 15.84 1.57
N PHE A 276 -2.46 15.76 1.88
CA PHE A 276 -3.00 14.86 2.90
C PHE A 276 -3.57 13.59 2.29
N VAL A 277 -3.25 12.44 2.89
CA VAL A 277 -3.75 11.12 2.49
C VAL A 277 -4.35 10.38 3.67
N MET A 278 -5.48 9.70 3.44
CA MET A 278 -6.12 8.80 4.40
C MET A 278 -5.80 7.36 4.01
N MET A 279 -5.00 6.67 4.81
CA MET A 279 -4.70 5.25 4.60
C MET A 279 -5.89 4.41 5.08
N LEU A 280 -6.73 3.97 4.14
CA LEU A 280 -7.97 3.23 4.41
C LEU A 280 -8.03 1.92 3.62
N ASP A 281 -8.30 0.81 4.32
CA ASP A 281 -8.55 -0.47 3.65
C ASP A 281 -9.96 -0.43 3.02
N VAL A 282 -10.13 -0.99 1.82
CA VAL A 282 -11.34 -0.84 1.00
C VAL A 282 -12.65 -1.26 1.69
N ASP A 283 -12.55 -2.15 2.67
CA ASP A 283 -13.68 -2.75 3.39
C ASP A 283 -14.23 -1.86 4.51
N PHE A 284 -13.70 -0.65 4.70
CA PHE A 284 -14.22 0.32 5.67
C PHE A 284 -15.20 1.31 5.04
N ALA A 285 -16.36 1.44 5.67
CA ALA A 285 -17.31 2.51 5.40
C ALA A 285 -16.78 3.84 5.97
N VAL A 286 -16.85 4.89 5.15
CA VAL A 286 -16.69 6.28 5.61
C VAL A 286 -18.00 6.69 6.26
N CYS A 287 -18.06 6.75 7.59
CA CYS A 287 -19.31 7.00 8.31
C CYS A 287 -19.57 8.48 8.63
N THR A 288 -18.51 9.30 8.71
CA THR A 288 -18.59 10.72 9.08
C THR A 288 -17.69 11.56 8.18
N ASP A 289 -17.96 12.86 8.04
CA ASP A 289 -17.20 13.76 7.17
C ASP A 289 -15.90 14.29 7.83
N TRP A 290 -14.96 13.37 8.12
CA TRP A 290 -13.62 13.73 8.59
C TRP A 290 -12.81 14.53 7.55
N ARG A 291 -13.19 14.44 6.26
CA ARG A 291 -12.58 15.20 5.16
C ARG A 291 -12.99 16.67 5.25
N GLY A 292 -14.28 16.95 5.39
CA GLY A 292 -14.81 18.30 5.62
C GLY A 292 -14.20 18.94 6.86
N ALA A 293 -14.21 18.21 8.00
CA ALA A 293 -13.65 18.70 9.25
C ALA A 293 -12.16 19.06 9.15
N LEU A 294 -11.34 18.26 8.45
CA LEU A 294 -9.93 18.61 8.23
C LEU A 294 -9.76 19.83 7.30
N ARG A 295 -10.56 19.94 6.23
CA ARG A 295 -10.50 21.11 5.34
C ARG A 295 -10.89 22.40 6.07
N GLU A 296 -11.93 22.35 6.89
CA GLU A 296 -12.33 23.47 7.77
C GLU A 296 -11.23 23.82 8.77
N ALA A 297 -10.64 22.83 9.45
CA ALA A 297 -9.52 23.05 10.36
C ALA A 297 -8.29 23.68 9.68
N ILE A 298 -8.00 23.32 8.44
CA ILE A 298 -6.93 23.93 7.63
C ILE A 298 -7.23 25.40 7.33
N GLU A 299 -8.45 25.74 6.90
CA GLU A 299 -8.83 27.13 6.62
C GLU A 299 -8.86 28.00 7.89
N LEU A 300 -9.36 27.47 9.00
CA LEU A 300 -9.32 28.14 10.30
C LEU A 300 -7.88 28.38 10.78
N ALA A 301 -6.97 27.40 10.60
CA ALA A 301 -5.57 27.54 10.95
C ALA A 301 -4.83 28.57 10.06
N LYS A 302 -5.21 28.68 8.77
CA LYS A 302 -4.73 29.75 7.86
C LYS A 302 -5.22 31.12 8.33
N ALA A 303 -6.52 31.28 8.59
CA ALA A 303 -7.11 32.54 9.05
C ALA A 303 -6.50 33.03 10.37
N SER A 304 -6.27 32.11 11.31
CA SER A 304 -5.66 32.40 12.62
C SER A 304 -4.19 32.84 12.57
N SER A 305 -3.52 32.74 11.41
CA SER A 305 -2.12 33.17 11.26
C SER A 305 -1.94 34.70 11.19
N VAL A 306 -3.03 35.47 11.10
CA VAL A 306 -3.04 36.93 10.92
C VAL A 306 -3.11 37.70 12.24
N VAL A 307 -3.43 37.04 13.37
CA VAL A 307 -3.52 37.66 14.70
C VAL A 307 -2.48 37.03 15.63
N SER A 308 -1.65 37.89 16.24
CA SER A 308 -0.53 37.50 17.09
C SER A 308 -0.93 37.15 18.52
N ASP A 309 -0.26 36.12 19.04
CA ASP A 309 0.19 35.95 20.43
C ASP A 309 -0.83 36.09 21.58
N GLU A 310 -1.31 34.94 22.07
CA GLU A 310 -1.12 34.45 23.45
C GLU A 310 -1.98 33.18 23.64
N ALA A 311 -1.38 31.99 23.52
CA ALA A 311 -2.08 30.71 23.69
C ALA A 311 -1.59 29.98 24.95
N ASN A 312 -2.45 29.98 25.98
CA ASN A 312 -2.26 29.18 27.19
C ASN A 312 -2.15 27.69 26.84
N GLU A 313 -1.20 26.99 27.45
CA GLU A 313 -0.85 25.59 27.11
C GLU A 313 -1.92 24.54 27.53
N ASP A 314 -2.94 24.97 28.29
CA ASP A 314 -3.98 24.14 28.91
C ASP A 314 -5.37 24.16 28.18
N THR A 315 -5.54 24.85 27.05
CA THR A 315 -6.80 24.78 26.31
C THR A 315 -6.94 23.45 25.56
N LYS A 316 -8.11 22.80 25.72
CA LYS A 316 -8.47 21.56 25.02
C LYS A 316 -8.14 21.67 23.53
N ALA A 317 -7.26 20.81 23.04
CA ALA A 317 -6.82 20.84 21.65
C ALA A 317 -7.99 20.44 20.72
N GLY A 318 -8.63 21.42 20.09
CA GLY A 318 -9.51 21.17 18.96
C GLY A 318 -8.72 20.75 17.71
N LEU A 319 -9.38 20.12 16.75
CA LEU A 319 -8.77 19.74 15.46
C LEU A 319 -8.12 20.95 14.75
N ALA A 320 -8.75 22.12 14.83
CA ALA A 320 -8.24 23.38 14.29
C ALA A 320 -7.07 24.00 15.08
N SER A 321 -6.53 23.31 16.10
CA SER A 321 -5.34 23.77 16.82
C SER A 321 -4.16 23.95 15.86
N ARG A 322 -3.60 25.17 15.85
CA ARG A 322 -2.48 25.56 14.98
C ARG A 322 -1.29 24.60 15.11
N ASP A 323 -0.98 24.13 16.32
CA ASP A 323 0.09 23.17 16.57
C ASP A 323 -0.17 21.82 15.88
N VAL A 324 -1.38 21.27 16.01
CA VAL A 324 -1.75 19.98 15.41
C VAL A 324 -1.73 20.08 13.88
N MET A 325 -2.32 21.15 13.31
CA MET A 325 -2.35 21.37 11.86
C MET A 325 -0.96 21.63 11.27
N GLN A 326 -0.11 22.40 11.95
CA GLN A 326 1.28 22.60 11.54
C GLN A 326 2.05 21.29 11.55
N ARG A 327 1.99 20.52 12.64
CA ARG A 327 2.64 19.20 12.73
C ARG A 327 2.14 18.25 11.66
N LEU A 328 0.83 18.24 11.36
CA LEU A 328 0.27 17.37 10.33
C LEU A 328 0.86 17.69 8.95
N ARG A 329 0.89 18.97 8.56
CA ARG A 329 1.45 19.42 7.27
C ARG A 329 2.96 19.18 7.15
N GLU A 330 3.69 19.22 8.25
CA GLU A 330 5.13 18.94 8.29
C GLU A 330 5.45 17.43 8.34
N GLY A 331 4.44 16.54 8.38
CA GLY A 331 4.65 15.10 8.54
C GLY A 331 5.10 14.69 9.94
N ARG A 332 4.71 15.47 10.97
CA ARG A 332 4.98 15.26 12.42
C ARG A 332 3.74 14.89 13.24
N ALA A 333 2.55 14.85 12.63
CA ALA A 333 1.33 14.34 13.24
C ALA A 333 0.56 13.39 12.30
N ALA A 334 -0.22 12.49 12.88
CA ALA A 334 -1.17 11.61 12.22
C ALA A 334 -2.53 11.74 12.92
N LEU A 335 -3.60 12.03 12.17
CA LEU A 335 -4.95 12.06 12.70
C LEU A 335 -5.56 10.66 12.62
N VAL A 336 -5.78 10.02 13.76
CA VAL A 336 -6.46 8.73 13.86
C VAL A 336 -7.95 8.93 13.70
N VAL A 337 -8.57 8.19 12.79
CA VAL A 337 -10.01 8.00 12.70
C VAL A 337 -10.34 6.65 13.36
N PRO A 338 -10.96 6.63 14.55
CA PRO A 338 -11.42 5.43 15.24
C PRO A 338 -12.17 4.44 14.36
N ALA A 339 -11.95 3.15 14.62
CA ALA A 339 -12.51 2.05 13.84
C ALA A 339 -13.41 1.17 14.71
N PHE A 340 -14.55 0.78 14.17
CA PHE A 340 -15.54 -0.07 14.84
C PHE A 340 -15.98 -1.23 13.95
N GLU A 341 -16.56 -2.25 14.56
CA GLU A 341 -17.20 -3.40 13.90
C GLU A 341 -18.50 -3.77 14.60
N TYR A 342 -19.46 -4.31 13.85
CA TYR A 342 -20.66 -4.88 14.45
C TYR A 342 -20.33 -6.20 15.17
N THR A 343 -20.90 -6.38 16.36
CA THR A 343 -20.69 -7.59 17.18
C THR A 343 -21.41 -8.80 16.60
N ASN A 344 -22.55 -8.56 15.95
CA ASN A 344 -23.22 -9.52 15.08
C ASN A 344 -22.81 -9.25 13.62
N LEU A 345 -22.27 -10.27 12.96
CA LEU A 345 -21.79 -10.20 11.58
C LEU A 345 -22.89 -9.78 10.58
N GLU A 346 -24.13 -10.22 10.78
CA GLU A 346 -25.23 -9.89 9.86
C GLU A 346 -25.56 -8.40 9.82
N ASP A 347 -25.54 -7.73 10.98
CA ASP A 347 -25.81 -6.30 11.11
C ASP A 347 -24.72 -5.44 10.39
N GLY A 348 -23.49 -5.97 10.26
CA GLY A 348 -22.36 -5.31 9.61
C GLY A 348 -22.27 -5.47 8.09
N VAL A 349 -23.21 -6.18 7.43
CA VAL A 349 -23.13 -6.46 5.98
C VAL A 349 -23.53 -5.26 5.11
N ASP A 350 -24.47 -4.42 5.55
CA ASP A 350 -25.02 -3.32 4.76
C ASP A 350 -24.59 -1.94 5.27
N GLN A 351 -23.58 -1.34 4.62
CA GLN A 351 -23.08 0.00 4.98
C GLN A 351 -24.16 1.10 5.03
N ARG A 352 -25.35 0.89 4.43
CA ARG A 352 -26.46 1.86 4.45
C ARG A 352 -27.17 1.96 5.80
N THR A 353 -27.03 0.96 6.68
CA THR A 353 -27.62 0.94 8.03
C THR A 353 -26.67 1.49 9.10
N PHE A 354 -25.45 1.82 8.72
CA PHE A 354 -24.41 2.25 9.65
C PHE A 354 -24.71 3.64 10.23
N PRO A 355 -24.35 3.90 11.51
CA PRO A 355 -24.49 5.24 12.08
C PRO A 355 -23.65 6.25 11.29
N VAL A 356 -24.24 7.40 10.98
CA VAL A 356 -23.58 8.50 10.24
C VAL A 356 -23.11 9.65 11.14
N ASP A 357 -23.23 9.45 12.45
CA ASP A 357 -22.95 10.42 13.50
C ASP A 357 -22.55 9.70 14.80
N LYS A 358 -21.85 10.42 15.69
CA LYS A 358 -21.31 9.84 16.93
C LYS A 358 -22.40 9.52 17.96
N GLU A 359 -23.53 10.22 17.98
CA GLU A 359 -24.63 9.93 18.92
C GLU A 359 -25.28 8.58 18.60
N SER A 360 -25.56 8.31 17.32
CA SER A 360 -26.02 7.02 16.82
C SER A 360 -25.00 5.90 17.07
N LEU A 361 -23.70 6.17 16.90
CA LEU A 361 -22.64 5.21 17.27
C LEU A 361 -22.66 4.89 18.77
N ILE A 362 -22.73 5.90 19.64
CA ILE A 362 -22.79 5.73 21.10
C ILE A 362 -24.01 4.88 21.49
N ARG A 363 -25.19 5.17 20.92
CA ARG A 363 -26.42 4.38 21.17
C ARG A 363 -26.28 2.90 20.80
N LEU A 364 -25.54 2.58 19.73
CA LEU A 364 -25.26 1.18 19.34
C LEU A 364 -24.21 0.51 20.25
N ALA A 365 -23.23 1.27 20.75
CA ALA A 365 -22.18 0.78 21.64
C ALA A 365 -22.68 0.59 23.09
N GLN A 366 -23.66 1.38 23.52
CA GLN A 366 -24.29 1.32 24.85
C GLN A 366 -25.57 0.47 24.89
N ALA A 367 -25.94 -0.18 23.78
CA ALA A 367 -27.04 -1.13 23.77
C ALA A 367 -26.73 -2.34 24.67
N GLU A 368 -27.76 -3.04 25.16
CA GLU A 368 -27.62 -4.28 25.92
C GLU A 368 -28.28 -5.44 25.14
N PRO A 369 -27.50 -6.38 24.55
CA PRO A 369 -26.04 -6.38 24.42
C PRO A 369 -25.54 -5.32 23.40
N PRO A 370 -24.25 -4.91 23.48
CA PRO A 370 -23.67 -3.96 22.53
C PRO A 370 -23.74 -4.46 21.09
N LYS A 371 -24.24 -3.62 20.18
CA LYS A 371 -24.35 -3.94 18.75
C LYS A 371 -23.09 -3.60 17.96
N ILE A 372 -22.31 -2.65 18.45
CA ILE A 372 -21.04 -2.24 17.83
C ILE A 372 -19.95 -2.15 18.89
N ALA A 373 -18.73 -2.54 18.52
CA ALA A 373 -17.55 -2.51 19.38
C ALA A 373 -16.35 -1.91 18.64
N ALA A 374 -15.27 -1.60 19.36
CA ALA A 374 -14.01 -1.23 18.75
C ALA A 374 -13.53 -2.33 17.79
N PHE A 375 -13.00 -1.95 16.62
CA PHE A 375 -12.55 -2.90 15.61
C PHE A 375 -11.49 -3.85 16.17
N HIS A 376 -11.68 -5.15 15.95
CA HIS A 376 -10.93 -6.23 16.57
C HIS A 376 -10.79 -6.12 18.10
N ALA A 377 -11.89 -5.85 18.84
CA ALA A 377 -11.87 -5.72 20.30
C ALA A 377 -11.21 -6.92 21.03
N ASN A 378 -11.34 -8.13 20.47
CA ASN A 378 -10.71 -9.36 20.98
C ASN A 378 -9.17 -9.38 20.83
N TRP A 379 -8.60 -8.49 20.01
CA TRP A 379 -7.17 -8.25 19.86
C TRP A 379 -6.83 -6.82 20.28
N ALA A 380 -7.07 -6.52 21.56
CA ALA A 380 -6.85 -5.22 22.22
C ALA A 380 -5.60 -4.45 21.77
N ALA A 381 -4.48 -5.14 21.54
CA ALA A 381 -3.25 -4.50 21.05
C ALA A 381 -3.46 -3.70 19.75
N GLY A 382 -4.21 -4.25 18.78
CA GLY A 382 -4.43 -3.63 17.47
C GLY A 382 -4.94 -2.18 17.55
N HIS A 383 -5.82 -1.89 18.51
CA HIS A 383 -6.56 -0.61 18.53
C HIS A 383 -6.67 0.09 19.89
N ASN A 384 -6.33 -0.52 21.04
CA ASN A 384 -6.57 0.10 22.35
C ASN A 384 -5.76 1.38 22.62
N SER A 385 -4.64 1.62 21.92
CA SER A 385 -3.92 2.91 22.02
C SER A 385 -4.77 4.12 21.55
N THR A 386 -5.89 3.89 20.86
CA THR A 386 -6.92 4.90 20.57
C THR A 386 -7.64 5.41 21.84
N ASP A 387 -7.59 4.68 22.96
CA ASP A 387 -8.36 4.97 24.17
C ASP A 387 -9.85 5.20 23.89
N TYR A 388 -10.56 4.11 23.58
CA TYR A 388 -12.00 4.17 23.30
C TYR A 388 -12.84 4.63 24.51
N MET A 389 -12.33 4.47 25.75
CA MET A 389 -13.00 4.98 26.94
C MET A 389 -13.01 6.51 26.94
N ARG A 390 -11.89 7.14 26.58
CA ARG A 390 -11.83 8.59 26.33
C ARG A 390 -12.63 9.01 25.11
N TYR A 391 -12.59 8.25 24.01
CA TYR A 391 -13.40 8.54 22.83
C TYR A 391 -14.89 8.69 23.18
N PHE A 392 -15.44 7.74 23.94
CA PHE A 392 -16.85 7.74 24.33
C PHE A 392 -17.20 8.76 25.43
N SER A 393 -16.25 9.22 26.24
CA SER A 393 -16.51 10.25 27.27
C SER A 393 -16.51 11.68 26.73
N ILE A 394 -15.90 11.92 25.56
CA ILE A 394 -15.96 13.22 24.87
C ILE A 394 -17.34 13.37 24.18
N PRO A 395 -18.09 14.46 24.42
CA PRO A 395 -19.41 14.68 23.79
C PRO A 395 -19.35 14.74 22.25
N PRO A 396 -20.42 14.31 21.54
CA PRO A 396 -20.57 14.57 20.11
C PRO A 396 -20.55 16.06 19.75
N GLY A 397 -19.92 16.40 18.62
CA GLY A 397 -19.80 17.78 18.11
C GLY A 397 -18.75 18.62 18.84
N SER A 398 -17.84 18.00 19.61
CA SER A 398 -16.81 18.70 20.38
C SER A 398 -15.72 19.36 19.55
N GLY A 399 -15.39 18.79 18.38
CA GLY A 399 -14.20 19.11 17.61
C GLY A 399 -12.87 18.73 18.31
N GLU A 400 -12.90 18.02 19.45
CA GLU A 400 -11.71 17.69 20.24
C GLU A 400 -10.84 16.66 19.50
N VAL A 401 -9.51 16.87 19.55
CA VAL A 401 -8.53 15.84 19.23
C VAL A 401 -7.65 15.58 20.44
N TYR A 402 -7.30 14.31 20.67
CA TYR A 402 -6.44 13.95 21.80
C TYR A 402 -5.28 13.07 21.39
N ARG A 403 -4.11 13.37 21.94
CA ARG A 403 -2.86 12.64 21.65
C ARG A 403 -2.90 11.24 22.25
N VAL A 404 -2.49 10.25 21.47
CA VAL A 404 -2.18 8.89 21.94
C VAL A 404 -0.94 8.95 22.84
N THR A 405 -1.12 8.67 24.14
CA THR A 405 -0.05 8.66 25.15
C THR A 405 0.59 7.28 25.32
N HIS A 406 -0.17 6.21 25.11
CA HIS A 406 0.26 4.83 25.31
C HIS A 406 0.38 4.10 23.97
N TYR A 407 1.35 4.53 23.16
CA TYR A 407 1.71 3.81 21.94
C TYR A 407 2.28 2.42 22.27
N GLN A 408 1.99 1.44 21.42
CA GLN A 408 2.60 0.11 21.46
C GLN A 408 2.71 -0.47 20.06
N SER A 409 3.73 -1.28 19.80
CA SER A 409 4.12 -1.64 18.42
C SER A 409 3.05 -2.33 17.57
N ALA A 410 2.08 -3.04 18.15
CA ALA A 410 1.02 -3.68 17.36
C ALA A 410 -0.16 -2.73 16.98
N TYR A 411 -0.06 -1.43 17.25
CA TYR A 411 -1.15 -0.47 16.99
C TYR A 411 -1.32 -0.20 15.49
N GLU A 412 -2.50 -0.52 14.95
CA GLU A 412 -2.83 -0.47 13.52
C GLU A 412 -4.02 0.46 13.17
N PRO A 413 -4.08 1.72 13.65
CA PRO A 413 -5.17 2.67 13.36
C PRO A 413 -5.30 3.01 11.86
N TYR A 414 -6.44 3.61 11.51
CA TYR A 414 -6.63 4.29 10.22
C TYR A 414 -6.30 5.78 10.41
N VAL A 415 -5.45 6.32 9.54
CA VAL A 415 -4.83 7.63 9.76
C VAL A 415 -4.84 8.54 8.54
N ILE A 416 -5.16 9.80 8.77
CA ILE A 416 -4.90 10.91 7.85
C ILE A 416 -3.51 11.48 8.17
N VAL A 417 -2.64 11.56 7.17
CA VAL A 417 -1.24 12.00 7.29
C VAL A 417 -0.84 12.88 6.12
N SER A 418 0.18 13.74 6.30
CA SER A 418 0.89 14.31 5.15
C SER A 418 1.61 13.20 4.36
N LYS A 419 1.72 13.37 3.04
CA LYS A 419 2.54 12.53 2.16
C LYS A 419 4.03 12.49 2.53
N ARG A 420 4.51 13.31 3.48
CA ARG A 420 5.92 13.45 3.89
C ARG A 420 6.40 12.49 4.97
N VAL A 421 5.51 11.72 5.60
CA VAL A 421 5.85 10.72 6.65
C VAL A 421 6.77 9.59 6.12
N SER A 422 7.25 8.69 6.97
CA SER A 422 8.02 7.52 6.51
C SER A 422 7.21 6.63 5.55
N TRP A 423 7.89 5.95 4.62
CA TRP A 423 7.25 4.95 3.73
C TRP A 423 7.02 3.63 4.46
N CYS A 424 6.15 2.77 3.94
CA CYS A 424 5.94 1.43 4.48
C CYS A 424 7.08 0.49 4.01
N ASP A 425 7.59 -0.37 4.88
CA ASP A 425 8.63 -1.34 4.51
C ASP A 425 8.06 -2.40 3.55
N GLU A 426 8.70 -2.53 2.39
CA GLU A 426 8.22 -3.29 1.22
C GLU A 426 8.52 -4.79 1.32
N ARG A 427 9.32 -5.21 2.31
CA ARG A 427 9.58 -6.64 2.59
C ARG A 427 8.35 -7.37 3.13
N PHE A 428 7.38 -6.63 3.66
CA PHE A 428 6.14 -7.19 4.20
C PHE A 428 5.17 -7.58 3.07
N THR A 429 5.14 -8.87 2.78
CA THR A 429 4.21 -9.51 1.84
C THR A 429 3.17 -10.35 2.60
N GLY A 430 1.94 -10.40 2.09
CA GLY A 430 0.86 -11.17 2.72
C GLY A 430 0.32 -10.57 4.01
N TYR A 431 -0.54 -11.33 4.69
CA TYR A 431 -1.29 -10.89 5.86
C TYR A 431 -0.44 -10.81 7.16
N GLY A 432 -0.81 -9.86 8.02
CA GLY A 432 -0.28 -9.69 9.38
C GLY A 432 0.93 -8.75 9.47
N ALA A 433 0.94 -7.89 10.49
CA ALA A 433 2.01 -6.94 10.84
C ALA A 433 2.47 -5.92 9.77
N ASN A 434 2.01 -6.04 8.52
CA ASN A 434 2.40 -5.14 7.43
C ASN A 434 2.01 -3.67 7.68
N LYS A 435 0.83 -3.42 8.26
CA LYS A 435 0.33 -2.09 8.63
C LYS A 435 0.99 -1.60 9.92
N ALA A 436 1.14 -2.47 10.93
CA ALA A 436 1.87 -2.17 12.16
C ALA A 436 3.32 -1.75 11.89
N ALA A 437 4.02 -2.41 10.96
CA ALA A 437 5.37 -2.03 10.56
C ALA A 437 5.44 -0.61 10.00
N CYS A 438 4.52 -0.27 9.09
CA CYS A 438 4.46 1.08 8.52
C CYS A 438 4.17 2.16 9.58
N LEU A 439 3.23 1.89 10.49
CA LEU A 439 2.84 2.83 11.55
C LEU A 439 3.85 2.91 12.71
N PHE A 440 4.58 1.82 12.97
CA PHE A 440 5.69 1.79 13.92
C PHE A 440 6.86 2.66 13.45
N GLU A 441 7.27 2.52 12.19
CA GLU A 441 8.31 3.39 11.64
C GLU A 441 7.87 4.86 11.61
N MET A 442 6.60 5.11 11.27
CA MET A 442 6.02 6.44 11.33
C MET A 442 6.13 7.03 12.74
N TYR A 443 5.78 6.25 13.77
CA TYR A 443 5.93 6.67 15.17
C TYR A 443 7.41 6.94 15.53
N LEU A 444 8.34 6.04 15.20
CA LEU A 444 9.78 6.26 15.44
C LEU A 444 10.33 7.52 14.73
N SER A 445 9.73 7.91 13.60
CA SER A 445 10.09 9.15 12.87
C SER A 445 9.64 10.46 13.55
N GLY A 446 9.10 10.37 14.77
CA GLY A 446 8.66 11.52 15.57
C GLY A 446 7.20 11.93 15.32
N VAL A 447 6.41 11.12 14.61
CA VAL A 447 5.00 11.39 14.37
C VAL A 447 4.18 11.12 15.63
N SER A 448 3.44 12.12 16.10
CA SER A 448 2.46 11.95 17.17
C SER A 448 1.07 11.65 16.61
N PHE A 449 0.38 10.68 17.19
CA PHE A 449 -0.95 10.25 16.78
C PHE A 449 -2.00 11.01 17.61
N TYR A 450 -3.01 11.56 16.95
CA TYR A 450 -4.09 12.34 17.56
C TYR A 450 -5.44 11.76 17.13
N VAL A 451 -6.26 11.31 18.07
CA VAL A 451 -7.58 10.73 17.78
C VAL A 451 -8.60 11.83 17.52
N MET A 452 -9.31 11.74 16.41
CA MET A 452 -10.44 12.60 16.08
C MET A 452 -11.68 12.16 16.86
N ALA A 453 -12.07 12.91 17.89
CA ALA A 453 -13.09 12.44 18.83
C ALA A 453 -14.51 12.36 18.25
N ASP A 454 -14.80 13.06 17.15
CA ASP A 454 -16.14 13.10 16.53
C ASP A 454 -16.29 12.25 15.27
N HIS A 455 -15.21 11.58 14.85
CA HIS A 455 -15.16 10.87 13.58
C HIS A 455 -14.82 9.40 13.75
N PHE A 456 -15.32 8.58 12.83
CA PHE A 456 -15.08 7.15 12.83
C PHE A 456 -15.31 6.52 11.44
N VAL A 457 -14.81 5.30 11.30
CA VAL A 457 -15.06 4.36 10.20
C VAL A 457 -15.55 3.02 10.76
N ILE A 458 -16.34 2.29 9.98
CA ILE A 458 -16.85 0.96 10.38
C ILE A 458 -16.40 -0.08 9.37
N HIS A 459 -15.85 -1.20 9.85
CA HIS A 459 -15.56 -2.36 9.02
C HIS A 459 -16.86 -2.97 8.51
N GLN A 460 -17.00 -3.11 7.18
CA GLN A 460 -18.10 -3.85 6.60
C GLN A 460 -17.81 -5.35 6.72
N THR A 461 -18.71 -6.09 7.36
CA THR A 461 -18.61 -7.54 7.42
C THR A 461 -18.55 -8.16 6.02
N HIS A 462 -17.58 -9.06 5.87
CA HIS A 462 -17.43 -9.91 4.70
C HIS A 462 -16.79 -11.25 5.10
N THR A 463 -16.88 -12.25 4.24
CA THR A 463 -16.19 -13.53 4.44
C THR A 463 -14.66 -13.36 4.40
N TYR A 464 -13.97 -14.20 5.16
CA TYR A 464 -12.51 -14.20 5.27
C TYR A 464 -11.93 -15.56 4.84
N GLU A 465 -11.06 -15.56 3.84
CA GLU A 465 -10.23 -16.71 3.48
C GLU A 465 -9.12 -16.90 4.53
N GLU A 466 -9.31 -17.79 5.51
CA GLU A 466 -8.34 -17.98 6.59
C GLU A 466 -7.17 -18.92 6.26
N ALA A 467 -7.30 -19.79 5.24
CA ALA A 467 -6.30 -20.82 4.92
C ALA A 467 -4.92 -20.23 4.55
N ALA A 468 -4.86 -19.26 3.64
CA ALA A 468 -3.62 -18.61 3.21
C ALA A 468 -2.97 -17.75 4.31
N ARG A 469 -3.76 -17.26 5.26
CA ARG A 469 -3.31 -16.28 6.26
C ARG A 469 -2.33 -16.84 7.27
N ARG A 470 -2.32 -18.15 7.51
CA ARG A 470 -1.57 -18.76 8.62
C ARG A 470 -0.04 -18.67 8.44
N GLU A 471 0.46 -19.03 7.26
CA GLU A 471 1.91 -19.02 6.99
C GLU A 471 2.41 -17.61 6.68
N GLU A 472 1.65 -16.77 5.98
CA GLU A 472 2.00 -15.34 5.79
C GLU A 472 2.13 -14.62 7.14
N ARG A 473 1.16 -14.79 8.05
CA ARG A 473 1.24 -14.25 9.43
C ARG A 473 2.46 -14.81 10.18
N LYS A 474 2.95 -16.01 9.88
CA LYS A 474 4.12 -16.63 10.52
C LYS A 474 5.44 -16.05 10.00
N TYR A 475 5.56 -15.85 8.69
CA TYR A 475 6.67 -15.11 8.08
C TYR A 475 6.74 -13.68 8.64
N ASN A 476 5.63 -12.94 8.55
CA ASN A 476 5.56 -11.55 8.99
C ASN A 476 5.77 -11.38 10.50
N ARG A 477 5.41 -12.36 11.35
CA ARG A 477 5.75 -12.32 12.79
C ARG A 477 7.26 -12.31 13.04
N LYS A 478 8.04 -13.06 12.25
CA LYS A 478 9.51 -13.06 12.37
C LYS A 478 10.08 -11.77 11.81
N LEU A 479 9.72 -11.42 10.58
CA LEU A 479 10.16 -10.18 9.93
C LEU A 479 9.86 -8.95 10.79
N TYR A 480 8.72 -8.92 11.49
CA TYR A 480 8.37 -7.81 12.36
C TYR A 480 9.15 -7.75 13.69
N ALA A 481 9.68 -8.87 14.18
CA ALA A 481 10.61 -8.84 15.31
C ALA A 481 11.93 -8.17 14.88
N ASP A 482 12.50 -8.65 13.79
CA ASP A 482 13.77 -8.17 13.23
C ASP A 482 13.68 -6.69 12.79
N PHE A 483 12.62 -6.33 12.06
CA PHE A 483 12.33 -4.97 11.58
C PHE A 483 12.27 -3.93 12.71
N LYS A 484 11.69 -4.27 13.87
CA LYS A 484 11.61 -3.32 14.98
C LYS A 484 12.97 -2.96 15.54
N GLU A 485 13.88 -3.94 15.62
CA GLU A 485 15.25 -3.70 16.08
C GLU A 485 16.06 -2.92 15.04
N GLU A 486 15.94 -3.28 13.75
CA GLU A 486 16.54 -2.55 12.62
C GLU A 486 16.10 -1.08 12.56
N ALA A 487 14.77 -0.82 12.63
CA ALA A 487 14.20 0.52 12.58
C ALA A 487 14.62 1.33 13.82
N CYS A 488 14.61 0.74 15.01
CA CYS A 488 15.09 1.39 16.22
C CYS A 488 16.54 1.84 16.11
N LEU A 489 17.46 0.94 15.72
CA LEU A 489 18.87 1.30 15.53
C LEU A 489 19.03 2.42 14.48
N ARG A 490 18.35 2.29 13.33
CA ARG A 490 18.38 3.29 12.26
C ARG A 490 17.94 4.69 12.74
N TYR A 491 16.83 4.81 13.45
CA TYR A 491 16.35 6.11 13.93
C TYR A 491 17.17 6.66 15.10
N LEU A 492 17.65 5.82 16.02
CA LEU A 492 18.55 6.22 17.10
C LEU A 492 19.84 6.84 16.55
N PHE A 493 20.57 6.12 15.69
CA PHE A 493 21.81 6.62 15.10
C PHE A 493 21.58 7.85 14.23
N ARG A 494 20.51 7.86 13.42
CA ARG A 494 20.15 9.02 12.60
C ARG A 494 19.91 10.26 13.45
N TYR A 495 19.17 10.15 14.55
CA TYR A 495 18.82 11.31 15.37
C TYR A 495 19.94 11.76 16.31
N ALA A 496 20.86 10.87 16.72
CA ALA A 496 22.11 11.28 17.34
C ALA A 496 22.94 12.12 16.34
N HIS A 497 23.16 11.60 15.13
CA HIS A 497 23.95 12.28 14.10
C HIS A 497 23.32 13.60 13.60
N GLU A 498 22.00 13.68 13.48
CA GLU A 498 21.26 14.92 13.18
C GLU A 498 21.19 15.89 14.39
N GLY A 499 21.66 15.50 15.58
CA GLY A 499 21.59 16.32 16.81
C GLY A 499 20.18 16.48 17.39
N VAL A 500 19.20 15.71 16.92
CA VAL A 500 17.77 15.83 17.27
C VAL A 500 17.28 14.77 18.27
N LEU A 501 18.13 13.84 18.72
CA LEU A 501 17.73 12.72 19.59
C LEU A 501 17.08 13.19 20.90
N HIS A 502 17.63 14.21 21.55
CA HIS A 502 17.10 14.78 22.80
C HIS A 502 16.04 15.88 22.61
N THR A 503 15.53 16.05 21.39
CA THR A 503 14.43 16.98 21.08
C THR A 503 13.09 16.26 21.10
N PRO A 504 11.93 16.98 21.08
CA PRO A 504 10.62 16.36 20.93
C PRO A 504 10.47 15.44 19.70
N ARG A 505 11.30 15.62 18.66
CA ARG A 505 11.34 14.74 17.48
C ARG A 505 11.90 13.35 17.78
N GLY A 506 12.87 13.26 18.71
CA GLY A 506 13.49 12.01 19.12
C GLY A 506 12.77 11.29 20.27
N PHE A 507 11.79 11.92 20.92
CA PHE A 507 11.08 11.35 22.08
C PHE A 507 10.51 9.94 21.80
N ASN A 508 9.82 9.76 20.68
CA ASN A 508 9.18 8.48 20.33
C ASN A 508 10.21 7.33 20.18
N VAL A 509 11.35 7.59 19.53
CA VAL A 509 12.40 6.56 19.36
C VAL A 509 13.11 6.26 20.68
N GLN A 510 13.29 7.26 21.56
CA GLN A 510 13.81 7.01 22.91
C GLN A 510 12.92 6.06 23.70
N GLU A 511 11.60 6.28 23.68
CA GLU A 511 10.67 5.51 24.51
C GLU A 511 10.41 4.11 23.98
N GLU A 512 10.27 3.90 22.67
CA GLU A 512 10.05 2.56 22.12
C GLU A 512 11.31 1.70 22.15
N CYS A 513 12.47 2.24 21.81
CA CYS A 513 13.66 1.40 21.59
C CYS A 513 14.30 0.90 22.89
N LYS A 514 14.04 1.55 24.03
CA LYS A 514 14.35 1.01 25.37
C LYS A 514 13.54 -0.25 25.71
N LYS A 515 12.36 -0.44 25.09
CA LYS A 515 11.47 -1.61 25.34
C LYS A 515 11.91 -2.86 24.58
N LEU A 516 12.77 -2.73 23.56
CA LEU A 516 13.23 -3.85 22.72
C LEU A 516 14.50 -4.49 23.27
N LYS A 517 14.44 -5.76 23.69
CA LYS A 517 15.55 -6.44 24.38
C LYS A 517 16.87 -6.48 23.59
N GLY A 518 16.85 -6.65 22.26
CA GLY A 518 18.09 -6.67 21.46
C GLY A 518 18.76 -5.30 21.31
N VAL A 519 18.00 -4.21 21.44
CA VAL A 519 18.48 -2.82 21.20
C VAL A 519 18.64 -2.01 22.49
N ALA A 520 17.93 -2.35 23.57
CA ALA A 520 17.83 -1.54 24.79
C ALA A 520 19.19 -1.09 25.37
N ARG A 521 20.21 -1.97 25.37
CA ARG A 521 21.56 -1.62 25.84
C ARG A 521 22.23 -0.57 24.94
N ILE A 522 22.12 -0.72 23.62
CA ILE A 522 22.69 0.22 22.64
C ILE A 522 21.95 1.56 22.72
N ALA A 523 20.62 1.52 22.85
CA ALA A 523 19.80 2.72 23.05
C ALA A 523 20.21 3.50 24.31
N ALA A 524 20.36 2.82 25.45
CA ALA A 524 20.81 3.46 26.69
C ALA A 524 22.21 4.10 26.54
N GLN A 525 23.17 3.35 26.00
CA GLN A 525 24.55 3.83 25.79
C GLN A 525 24.62 5.06 24.87
N LEU A 526 23.84 5.08 23.78
CA LEU A 526 23.79 6.22 22.87
C LEU A 526 23.19 7.46 23.56
N LEU A 527 22.12 7.28 24.33
CA LEU A 527 21.45 8.37 25.05
C LEU A 527 22.32 8.97 26.17
N GLU A 528 23.07 8.13 26.88
CA GLU A 528 24.05 8.59 27.86
C GLU A 528 25.24 9.31 27.20
N HIS A 529 25.71 8.84 26.03
CA HIS A 529 26.81 9.45 25.29
C HIS A 529 26.47 10.88 24.85
N GLU A 530 25.33 11.07 24.18
CA GLU A 530 24.93 12.37 23.64
C GLU A 530 24.70 13.43 24.73
N LEU A 531 24.11 13.05 25.88
CA LEU A 531 24.00 13.94 27.05
C LEU A 531 25.37 14.38 27.58
N ASN A 532 26.35 13.47 27.62
CA ASN A 532 27.71 13.76 28.08
C ASN A 532 28.50 14.65 27.10
N VAL A 533 28.22 14.59 25.80
CA VAL A 533 28.79 15.51 24.79
C VAL A 533 28.18 16.90 24.96
N GLN A 534 26.85 17.00 24.98
CA GLN A 534 26.15 18.28 25.18
C GLN A 534 26.56 18.99 26.47
N GLY A 535 26.74 18.25 27.58
CA GLY A 535 27.22 18.80 28.84
C GLY A 535 28.63 19.37 28.78
N LYS A 536 29.54 18.79 27.97
CA LYS A 536 30.90 19.31 27.79
C LYS A 536 30.94 20.56 26.91
N ASP A 537 30.13 20.60 25.86
CA ASP A 537 30.01 21.78 24.99
C ASP A 537 29.36 22.96 25.72
N ALA A 538 28.45 22.70 26.66
CA ALA A 538 27.82 23.73 27.50
C ALA A 538 28.76 24.30 28.58
N VAL A 539 29.74 23.52 29.05
CA VAL A 539 30.77 23.97 30.03
C VAL A 539 31.96 24.66 29.34
N SER A 540 32.07 24.56 28.01
CA SER A 540 33.15 25.15 27.21
C SER A 540 32.77 26.49 26.53
N ARG A 541 31.64 27.10 26.93
CA ARG A 541 31.13 28.41 26.48
C ARG A 541 30.89 29.32 27.67
#